data_AF-A0A520D2G8-F1
#
_entry.id   AF-A0A520D2G8-F1
#
_cell.length_a   1.000
_cell.length_b   1.000
_cell.length_c   1.000
_cell.angle_alpha   90.00
_cell.angle_beta   90.00
_cell.angle_gamma   90.00
#
_symmetry.space_group_name_H-M   'P 1'
#
loop_
_entity.id
_entity.type
_entity.pdbx_description
1 polymer ?
#
loop_
_entity_poly.entity_id
_entity_poly.type
_entity_poly.pdbx_seq_one_letter_code
_entity_poly.pdbx_strand_id
1 'polypeptide(L)'
;HSGHIGILGVDKDGKEWYQVSLGGSDGSALSGASVAGKAVGPSFSAAEVPEVIEAVLGAYRDHRTIVDGRRETFIDTLRRVGPDPFKVAANGARFKAEEVNA
;
A
#
# COMPACT_ATOMS: atom_id res chain seq x y z
N HIS A 1 10.66 2.82 -2.87
CA HIS A 1 10.99 1.82 -1.84
C HIS A 1 11.08 0.43 -2.48
N SER A 2 11.90 -0.48 -1.93
CA SER A 2 12.17 -1.82 -2.48
C SER A 2 11.28 -2.93 -1.93
N GLY A 3 10.59 -2.71 -0.80
CA GLY A 3 9.55 -3.63 -0.30
C GLY A 3 8.24 -3.53 -1.09
N HIS A 4 7.44 -4.61 -1.04
CA HIS A 4 6.13 -4.68 -1.69
C HIS A 4 5.14 -3.62 -1.20
N ILE A 5 5.25 -3.23 0.07
CA ILE A 5 4.55 -2.10 0.68
C ILE A 5 5.64 -1.21 1.28
N GLY A 6 5.76 0.01 0.78
CA GLY A 6 6.75 0.99 1.23
C GLY A 6 6.11 2.20 1.88
N ILE A 7 6.64 2.61 3.02
CA ILE A 7 6.24 3.82 3.75
C ILE A 7 7.45 4.76 3.77
N LEU A 8 7.27 5.99 3.30
CA LEU A 8 8.29 7.02 3.29
C LEU A 8 7.76 8.26 4.02
N GLY A 9 8.46 8.69 5.07
CA GLY A 9 8.19 9.97 5.72
C GLY A 9 8.55 11.13 4.79
N VAL A 10 7.67 12.12 4.69
CA VAL A 10 7.86 13.36 3.95
C VAL A 10 7.48 14.54 4.85
N ASP A 11 8.34 15.54 4.93
CA ASP A 11 8.01 16.80 5.60
C ASP A 11 7.17 17.66 4.65
N LYS A 12 6.06 18.18 5.14
CA LYS A 12 5.26 19.17 4.44
C LYS A 12 4.67 20.16 5.44
N ASP A 13 5.01 21.43 5.26
CA ASP A 13 4.56 22.55 6.09
C ASP A 13 4.87 22.34 7.59
N GLY A 14 6.04 21.74 7.89
CA GLY A 14 6.47 21.45 9.26
C GLY A 14 5.69 20.33 9.95
N LYS A 15 4.92 19.54 9.18
CA LYS A 15 4.20 18.36 9.65
C LYS A 15 4.78 17.11 8.99
N GLU A 16 4.79 16.02 9.76
CA GLU A 16 5.16 14.70 9.24
C GLU A 16 3.99 14.07 8.47
N TRP A 17 4.26 13.75 7.22
CA TRP A 17 3.35 13.02 6.34
C TRP A 17 4.02 11.75 5.85
N TYR A 18 3.23 10.81 5.35
CA TYR A 18 3.74 9.51 4.94
C TYR A 18 3.21 9.16 3.56
N GLN A 19 4.12 8.93 2.62
CA GLN A 19 3.78 8.37 1.33
C GLN A 19 3.76 6.84 1.42
N VAL A 20 2.63 6.25 1.05
CA VAL A 20 2.47 4.80 0.89
C VAL A 20 2.66 4.43 -0.58
N SER A 21 3.47 3.42 -0.85
CA SER A 21 3.80 2.92 -2.19
C SER A 21 3.66 1.40 -2.25
N LEU A 22 3.24 0.88 -3.40
CA LEU A 22 3.01 -0.55 -3.63
C LEU A 22 3.82 -1.07 -4.82
N GLY A 23 4.15 -2.36 -4.76
CA GLY A 23 4.78 -3.08 -5.87
C GLY A 23 6.28 -2.84 -6.02
N GLY A 24 6.95 -2.36 -4.97
CA GLY A 24 8.41 -2.32 -4.92
C GLY A 24 8.99 -3.72 -4.84
N SER A 25 10.16 -3.93 -5.43
CA SER A 25 10.92 -5.18 -5.36
C SER A 25 12.41 -4.86 -5.26
N ASP A 26 13.12 -5.62 -4.43
CA ASP A 26 14.56 -5.49 -4.21
C ASP A 26 15.43 -6.26 -5.23
N GLY A 27 14.81 -7.00 -6.16
CA GLY A 27 15.54 -7.82 -7.11
C GLY A 27 15.92 -9.21 -6.58
N SER A 28 15.55 -9.56 -5.35
CA SER A 28 15.80 -10.90 -4.81
C SER A 28 14.93 -11.94 -5.52
N ALA A 29 15.37 -13.21 -5.50
CA ALA A 29 14.70 -14.30 -6.20
C ALA A 29 13.20 -14.43 -5.85
N LEU A 30 12.82 -14.09 -4.61
CA LEU A 30 11.43 -14.14 -4.15
C LEU A 30 10.61 -12.88 -4.50
N SER A 31 11.26 -11.74 -4.77
CA SER A 31 10.59 -10.47 -5.10
C SER A 31 10.47 -10.24 -6.63
N GLY A 32 11.27 -10.94 -7.42
CA GLY A 32 11.35 -10.80 -8.88
C GLY A 32 12.27 -9.65 -9.29
N ALA A 33 12.10 -9.11 -10.50
CA ALA A 33 12.93 -8.00 -11.00
C ALA A 33 12.89 -6.79 -10.06
N SER A 34 13.99 -6.04 -9.96
CA SER A 34 14.07 -4.81 -9.16
C SER A 34 13.16 -3.75 -9.76
N VAL A 35 12.24 -3.23 -8.95
CA VAL A 35 11.23 -2.26 -9.37
C VAL A 35 10.98 -1.29 -8.22
N ALA A 36 10.88 0.00 -8.53
CA ALA A 36 10.47 0.98 -7.54
C ALA A 36 8.95 0.90 -7.30
N GLY A 37 8.55 0.84 -6.02
CA GLY A 37 7.14 0.93 -5.65
C GLY A 37 6.50 2.23 -6.14
N LYS A 38 5.22 2.16 -6.51
CA LYS A 38 4.43 3.30 -7.00
C LYS A 38 3.50 3.82 -5.91
N ALA A 39 3.42 5.13 -5.75
CA ALA A 39 2.55 5.75 -4.76
C ALA A 39 1.08 5.38 -4.99
N VAL A 40 0.35 5.14 -3.89
CA VAL A 40 -1.09 4.82 -3.94
C VAL A 40 -1.97 6.07 -4.09
N GLY A 41 -1.41 7.25 -3.81
CA GLY A 41 -2.12 8.52 -3.81
C GLY A 41 -1.32 9.61 -3.09
N PRO A 42 -1.98 10.73 -2.71
CA PRO A 42 -1.40 11.74 -1.83
C PRO A 42 -0.91 11.16 -0.51
N SER A 43 0.00 11.85 0.18
CA SER A 43 0.46 11.42 1.50
C SER A 43 -0.68 11.35 2.52
N PHE A 44 -0.46 10.54 3.55
CA PHE A 44 -1.33 10.34 4.69
C PHE A 44 -0.69 10.93 5.94
N SER A 45 -1.51 11.34 6.91
CA SER A 45 -1.04 11.68 8.26
C SER A 45 -0.55 10.42 8.98
N ALA A 46 0.26 10.58 10.03
CA ALA A 46 0.74 9.46 10.85
C ALA A 46 -0.41 8.58 11.37
N ALA A 47 -1.52 9.20 11.77
CA ALA A 47 -2.66 8.50 12.34
C ALA A 47 -3.45 7.68 11.29
N GLU A 48 -3.41 8.06 10.01
CA GLU A 48 -4.05 7.33 8.92
C GLU A 48 -3.24 6.11 8.47
N VAL A 49 -1.91 6.09 8.67
CA VAL A 49 -1.05 5.02 8.13
C VAL A 49 -1.50 3.61 8.55
N PRO A 50 -1.82 3.32 9.82
CA PRO A 50 -2.30 2.00 10.22
C PRO A 50 -3.57 1.56 9.46
N GLU A 51 -4.55 2.46 9.33
CA GLU A 51 -5.82 2.19 8.63
C GLU A 51 -5.60 1.96 7.13
N VAL A 52 -4.70 2.73 6.52
CA VAL A 52 -4.31 2.55 5.11
C VAL A 52 -3.67 1.18 4.89
N ILE A 53 -2.81 0.74 5.80
CA ILE A 53 -2.17 -0.58 5.71
C ILE A 53 -3.21 -1.69 5.89
N GLU A 54 -4.11 -1.58 6.85
CA GLU A 54 -5.19 -2.56 7.03
C GLU A 54 -6.09 -2.64 5.80
N ALA A 55 -6.46 -1.52 5.19
CA ALA A 55 -7.27 -1.50 3.97
C ALA A 55 -6.55 -2.14 2.77
N VAL A 56 -5.24 -1.90 2.62
CA VAL A 56 -4.40 -2.56 1.59
C VAL A 56 -4.34 -4.08 1.81
N LEU A 57 -4.20 -4.52 3.06
CA LEU A 57 -4.20 -5.94 3.41
C LEU A 57 -5.59 -6.57 3.23
N GLY A 58 -6.67 -5.82 3.49
CA GLY A 58 -8.05 -6.21 3.17
C GLY A 58 -8.22 -6.49 1.68
N ALA A 59 -7.84 -5.53 0.83
CA ALA A 59 -7.88 -5.71 -0.63
C ALA A 59 -7.07 -6.93 -1.09
N TYR A 60 -5.89 -7.19 -0.51
CA TYR A 60 -5.14 -8.41 -0.77
C TYR A 60 -5.94 -9.68 -0.39
N ARG A 61 -6.56 -9.69 0.79
CA ARG A 61 -7.33 -10.86 1.27
C ARG A 61 -8.55 -11.14 0.39
N ASP A 62 -9.19 -10.10 -0.13
CA ASP A 62 -10.37 -10.19 -0.99
C ASP A 62 -10.02 -10.67 -2.40
N HIS A 63 -8.86 -10.28 -2.91
CA HIS A 63 -8.47 -10.56 -4.28
C HIS A 63 -7.56 -11.77 -4.47
N ARG A 64 -6.80 -12.20 -3.45
CA ARG A 64 -5.87 -13.33 -3.57
C ARG A 64 -6.60 -14.63 -3.89
N THR A 65 -5.98 -15.47 -4.69
CA THR A 65 -6.52 -16.80 -5.03
C THR A 65 -5.66 -17.93 -4.45
N ILE A 66 -6.12 -19.17 -4.63
CA ILE A 66 -5.27 -20.35 -4.41
C ILE A 66 -4.56 -20.69 -5.72
N VAL A 67 -3.24 -20.80 -5.67
CA VAL A 67 -2.36 -21.21 -6.79
C VAL A 67 -1.54 -22.40 -6.29
N ASP A 68 -1.60 -23.53 -6.99
CA ASP A 68 -0.89 -24.76 -6.64
C ASP A 68 -1.09 -25.21 -5.17
N GLY A 69 -2.32 -25.07 -4.67
CA GLY A 69 -2.69 -25.44 -3.30
C GLY A 69 -2.21 -24.46 -2.21
N ARG A 70 -1.65 -23.29 -2.58
CA ARG A 70 -1.16 -22.27 -1.65
C ARG A 70 -1.88 -20.94 -1.87
N ARG A 71 -1.93 -20.12 -0.82
CA ARG A 71 -2.41 -18.73 -0.94
C ARG A 71 -1.42 -17.94 -1.79
N GLU A 72 -1.93 -17.29 -2.82
CA GLU A 72 -1.17 -16.37 -3.66
C GLU A 72 -0.50 -15.30 -2.80
N THR A 73 0.72 -14.90 -3.13
CA THR A 73 1.44 -13.87 -2.38
C THR A 73 0.86 -12.49 -2.64
N PHE A 74 1.17 -11.52 -1.79
CA PHE A 74 0.73 -10.14 -1.98
C PHE A 74 1.15 -9.57 -3.35
N ILE A 75 2.42 -9.75 -3.71
CA ILE A 75 2.97 -9.16 -4.94
C ILE A 75 2.38 -9.81 -6.19
N ASP A 76 2.12 -11.11 -6.16
CA ASP A 76 1.50 -11.80 -7.29
C ASP A 76 0.04 -11.38 -7.43
N THR A 77 -0.69 -11.25 -6.32
CA THR A 77 -2.06 -10.73 -6.32
C THR A 77 -2.09 -9.33 -6.94
N LEU A 78 -1.21 -8.43 -6.48
CA LEU A 78 -1.09 -7.05 -6.98
C LEU A 78 -0.78 -7.01 -8.47
N ARG A 79 0.12 -7.87 -8.96
CA ARG A 79 0.48 -7.96 -10.38
C ARG A 79 -0.67 -8.48 -11.23
N ARG A 80 -1.43 -9.46 -10.72
CA ARG A 80 -2.54 -10.10 -11.45
C ARG A 80 -3.78 -9.21 -11.55
N VAL A 81 -4.21 -8.58 -10.45
CA VAL A 81 -5.43 -7.76 -10.44
C VAL A 81 -5.17 -6.28 -10.76
N GLY A 82 -3.90 -5.88 -10.79
CA GLY A 82 -3.50 -4.50 -10.95
C GLY A 82 -3.57 -3.69 -9.64
N PRO A 83 -3.06 -2.45 -9.64
CA PRO A 83 -2.94 -1.64 -8.43
C PRO A 83 -4.24 -0.97 -8.01
N ASP A 84 -5.22 -0.88 -8.89
CA ASP A 84 -6.39 0.00 -8.68
C ASP A 84 -7.26 -0.39 -7.49
N PRO A 85 -7.58 -1.69 -7.24
CA PRO A 85 -8.34 -2.06 -6.04
C PRO A 85 -7.63 -1.67 -4.74
N PHE A 86 -6.30 -1.77 -4.71
CA PHE A 86 -5.48 -1.38 -3.56
C PHE A 86 -5.43 0.14 -3.36
N LYS A 87 -5.36 0.90 -4.45
CA LYS A 87 -5.40 2.37 -4.40
C LYS A 87 -6.76 2.86 -3.89
N VAL A 88 -7.85 2.25 -4.35
CA VAL A 88 -9.20 2.57 -3.88
C VAL A 88 -9.31 2.28 -2.37
N ALA A 89 -8.88 1.10 -1.92
CA ALA A 89 -8.88 0.74 -0.51
C ALA A 89 -8.03 1.72 0.34
N ALA A 90 -6.79 1.98 -0.08
CA ALA A 90 -5.88 2.89 0.62
C ALA A 90 -6.46 4.32 0.76
N ASN A 91 -7.04 4.87 -0.32
CA ASN A 91 -7.60 6.23 -0.26
C ASN A 91 -8.97 6.26 0.44
N GLY A 92 -9.69 5.14 0.50
CA GLY A 92 -10.93 5.00 1.27
C GLY A 92 -10.73 4.98 2.79
N ALA A 93 -9.53 4.65 3.26
CA ALA A 93 -9.16 4.62 4.68
C ALA A 93 -8.78 5.98 5.27
N ARG A 94 -8.89 7.07 4.49
CA ARG A 94 -8.63 8.42 4.99
C ARG A 94 -9.65 8.80 6.05
N PHE A 95 -9.20 9.47 7.11
CA PHE A 95 -10.12 10.12 8.02
C PHE A 95 -10.84 11.23 7.28
N LYS A 96 -12.18 11.26 7.35
CA LYS A 96 -12.93 12.38 6.80
C LYS A 96 -12.43 13.65 7.48
N ALA A 97 -12.35 14.74 6.71
CA ALA A 97 -11.79 16.03 7.14
C ALA A 97 -12.49 16.69 8.36
N GLU A 98 -13.44 16.02 9.01
CA GLU A 98 -14.25 16.58 10.11
C GLU A 98 -13.66 16.35 11.51
N GLU A 99 -12.68 15.47 11.70
CA GLU A 99 -12.20 15.11 13.06
C GLU A 99 -10.92 15.83 13.53
N VAL A 100 -10.43 16.84 12.80
CA VAL A 100 -9.22 17.60 13.20
C VAL A 100 -9.55 18.89 13.98
N ASN A 101 -10.83 19.15 14.29
CA ASN A 101 -11.29 20.36 14.98
C ASN A 101 -12.10 20.10 16.26
N ALA A 102 -11.91 18.95 16.93
CA ALA A 102 -12.50 18.68 18.25
C ALA A 102 -11.49 18.93 19.38
#